data_AF-B5VKM7-F1
#
_entry.id   AF-B5VKM7-F1
#
_cell.length_a   1.000
_cell.length_b   1.000
_cell.length_c   1.000
_cell.angle_alpha   90.00
_cell.angle_beta   90.00
_cell.angle_gamma   90.00
#
_symmetry.space_group_name_H-M   'P 1'
#
loop_
_entity.id
_entity.type
_entity.pdbx_description
1 polymer ?
#
loop_
_entity_poly.entity_id
_entity_poly.type
_entity_poly.pdbx_seq_one_letter_code
_entity_poly.pdbx_strand_id
1 'polypeptide(L)'
;MSLTTAAPLLALLRENQDSVKTYALESINNVVDQLWSEISNELPDIEALYDDDTFSDREMAALIASKVYYNLGEYESAVKYALAAKDRFDIDEKSQFVETIVSKSIEMYVQEASKQYTKDEQFYTKDIIDPKLTSIFERMIEKCLKASELKLALGIALEGYRLDIIESALKSKLDQDSTSENVKIINYLLTLAITTVTNSKFRSSILRKSFDFLMNMPNCDYLTLNKVVVNLNDAGLALQLFKKLKEENDEGLSAQIAFDLVSSASQQLLEILVTELTAQGYDPALLNILSGLPTCDYYNTFLLNNKNIDIGLLNKSKSSLDGKFSLFHTAVSVATVLCTLVLPTIHLSRRTCHG
;
A
#
# COMPACT_ATOMS: atom_id res chain seq x y z
N MET A 1 -55.66 4.62 7.97
CA MET A 1 -54.26 4.62 8.43
C MET A 1 -54.17 3.58 9.53
N SER A 2 -53.92 2.32 9.17
CA SER A 2 -53.67 1.25 10.14
C SER A 2 -52.35 1.56 10.82
N LEU A 3 -52.34 1.61 12.15
CA LEU A 3 -51.12 1.65 12.94
C LEU A 3 -50.32 0.38 12.62
N THR A 4 -49.32 0.50 11.75
CA THR A 4 -48.33 -0.54 11.48
C THR A 4 -47.42 -0.62 12.71
N THR A 5 -47.87 -1.34 13.74
CA THR A 5 -47.10 -1.66 14.95
C THR A 5 -46.48 -3.04 14.80
N ALA A 6 -45.23 -3.18 15.22
CA ALA A 6 -44.53 -4.46 15.27
C ALA A 6 -44.93 -5.30 16.51
N ALA A 7 -45.63 -4.73 17.49
CA ALA A 7 -46.06 -5.43 18.71
C ALA A 7 -46.71 -6.81 18.49
N PRO A 8 -47.57 -7.03 17.46
CA PRO A 8 -48.10 -8.37 17.19
C PRO A 8 -47.02 -9.36 16.78
N LEU A 9 -46.02 -8.92 16.00
CA LEU A 9 -44.89 -9.75 15.58
C LEU A 9 -43.93 -10.03 16.74
N LEU A 10 -43.74 -9.06 17.63
CA LEU A 10 -42.95 -9.21 18.85
C LEU A 10 -43.61 -10.17 19.84
N ALA A 11 -44.94 -10.17 19.93
CA ALA A 11 -45.67 -11.14 20.76
C ALA A 11 -45.48 -12.59 20.28
N LEU A 12 -45.38 -12.80 18.97
CA LEU A 12 -45.11 -14.12 18.37
C LEU A 12 -43.70 -14.65 18.68
N LEU A 13 -42.73 -13.79 19.03
CA LEU A 13 -41.38 -14.23 19.43
C LEU A 13 -41.38 -14.94 20.79
N ARG A 14 -42.35 -14.63 21.66
CA ARG A 14 -42.50 -15.25 23.00
C ARG A 14 -43.23 -16.59 22.97
N GLU A 15 -43.68 -17.02 21.80
CA GLU A 15 -44.43 -18.26 21.61
C GLU A 15 -43.48 -19.47 21.55
N ASN A 16 -43.91 -20.63 22.05
CA ASN A 16 -43.01 -21.78 22.25
C ASN A 16 -42.71 -22.59 20.98
N GLN A 17 -43.41 -22.34 19.86
CA GLN A 17 -43.24 -23.12 18.63
C GLN A 17 -42.18 -22.51 17.72
N ASP A 18 -41.16 -23.29 17.36
CA ASP A 18 -40.06 -22.85 16.49
C ASP A 18 -40.55 -22.38 15.12
N SER A 19 -41.55 -23.05 14.53
CA SER A 19 -42.15 -22.63 13.25
C SER A 19 -42.80 -21.25 13.31
N VAL A 20 -43.35 -20.87 14.47
CA VAL A 20 -43.98 -19.55 14.69
C VAL A 20 -42.90 -18.50 14.86
N LYS A 21 -41.81 -18.82 15.58
CA LYS A 21 -40.64 -17.95 15.70
C LYS A 21 -39.98 -17.69 14.35
N THR A 22 -39.82 -18.70 13.49
CA THR A 22 -39.28 -18.51 12.13
C THR A 22 -40.15 -17.56 11.31
N TYR A 23 -41.48 -17.75 11.33
CA TYR A 23 -42.41 -16.85 10.63
C TYR A 23 -42.37 -15.42 11.18
N ALA A 24 -42.24 -15.26 12.50
CA ALA A 24 -42.08 -13.97 13.14
C ALA A 24 -40.78 -13.29 12.69
N LEU A 25 -39.65 -13.99 12.68
CA LEU A 25 -38.36 -13.46 12.23
C LEU A 25 -38.38 -13.04 10.74
N GLU A 26 -38.97 -13.84 9.85
CA GLU A 26 -39.12 -13.46 8.44
C GLU A 26 -40.01 -12.23 8.26
N SER A 27 -41.11 -12.18 9.00
CA SER A 27 -42.03 -11.03 8.98
C SER A 27 -41.36 -9.77 9.50
N ILE A 28 -40.58 -9.88 10.58
CA ILE A 28 -39.81 -8.78 11.18
C ILE A 28 -38.74 -8.28 10.22
N ASN A 29 -38.04 -9.16 9.52
CA ASN A 29 -37.00 -8.77 8.55
C ASN A 29 -37.55 -7.92 7.39
N ASN A 30 -38.82 -8.10 7.01
CA ASN A 30 -39.45 -7.29 5.97
C ASN A 30 -39.81 -5.86 6.44
N VAL A 31 -40.02 -5.67 7.75
CA VAL A 31 -40.45 -4.38 8.34
C VAL A 31 -39.38 -3.70 9.19
N VAL A 32 -38.22 -4.35 9.37
CA VAL A 32 -37.12 -3.89 10.25
C VAL A 32 -36.64 -2.48 9.90
N ASP A 33 -36.61 -2.11 8.61
CA ASP A 33 -36.17 -0.79 8.17
C ASP A 33 -37.12 0.33 8.59
N GLN A 34 -38.40 0.02 8.84
CA GLN A 34 -39.43 0.99 9.21
C GLN A 34 -39.71 1.02 10.71
N LEU A 35 -39.61 -0.14 11.37
CA LEU A 35 -40.03 -0.35 12.77
C LEU A 35 -38.87 -0.69 13.72
N TRP A 36 -37.62 -0.37 13.34
CA TRP A 36 -36.43 -0.65 14.15
C TRP A 36 -36.50 -0.10 15.58
N SER A 37 -37.15 1.04 15.81
CA SER A 37 -37.30 1.65 17.13
C SER A 37 -38.26 0.90 18.06
N GLU A 38 -39.20 0.14 17.51
CA GLU A 38 -40.11 -0.70 18.29
C GLU A 38 -39.45 -2.06 18.57
N ILE A 39 -38.77 -2.61 17.55
CA ILE A 39 -38.04 -3.89 17.64
C ILE A 39 -36.83 -3.78 18.58
N SER A 40 -36.22 -2.60 18.71
CA SER A 40 -35.06 -2.40 19.59
C SER A 40 -35.35 -2.70 21.06
N ASN A 41 -36.60 -2.60 21.50
CA ASN A 41 -36.98 -2.89 22.88
C ASN A 41 -36.88 -4.39 23.23
N GLU A 42 -37.01 -5.25 22.22
CA GLU A 42 -37.01 -6.71 22.37
C GLU A 42 -35.72 -7.33 21.78
N LEU A 43 -34.65 -6.53 21.61
CA LEU A 43 -33.32 -7.03 21.27
C LEU A 43 -32.85 -8.17 22.18
N PRO A 44 -33.04 -8.11 23.52
CA PRO A 44 -32.62 -9.20 24.40
C PRO A 44 -33.28 -10.54 24.08
N ASP A 45 -34.54 -10.52 23.64
CA ASP A 45 -35.26 -11.73 23.24
C ASP A 45 -34.70 -12.27 21.91
N ILE A 46 -34.34 -11.40 20.96
CA ILE A 46 -33.70 -11.78 19.69
C ILE A 46 -32.29 -12.35 19.93
N GLU A 47 -31.53 -11.76 20.85
CA GLU A 47 -30.22 -12.25 21.28
C GLU A 47 -30.32 -13.61 21.95
N ALA A 48 -31.33 -13.80 22.83
CA ALA A 48 -31.58 -15.09 23.46
C ALA A 48 -31.93 -16.18 22.44
N LEU A 49 -32.65 -15.84 21.37
CA LEU A 49 -32.93 -16.77 20.26
C LEU A 49 -31.69 -17.08 19.42
N TYR A 50 -30.72 -16.17 19.36
CA TYR A 50 -29.43 -16.43 18.72
C TYR A 50 -28.52 -17.32 19.59
N ASP A 51 -28.53 -17.11 20.91
CA ASP A 51 -27.75 -17.89 21.87
C ASP A 51 -28.30 -19.32 22.06
N ASP A 52 -29.53 -19.59 21.62
CA ASP A 52 -30.13 -20.93 21.68
C ASP A 52 -29.64 -21.82 20.53
N ASP A 53 -28.72 -22.75 20.86
CA ASP A 53 -28.17 -23.73 19.92
C ASP A 53 -29.19 -24.73 19.36
N THR A 54 -30.39 -24.83 19.95
CA THR A 54 -31.44 -25.76 19.47
C THR A 54 -32.28 -25.19 18.33
N PHE A 55 -32.20 -23.87 18.10
CA PHE A 55 -33.02 -23.18 17.13
C PHE A 55 -32.40 -23.22 15.71
N SER A 56 -33.19 -23.65 14.72
CA SER A 56 -32.73 -23.81 13.34
C SER A 56 -32.40 -22.48 12.66
N ASP A 57 -33.14 -21.41 12.96
CA ASP A 57 -33.05 -20.11 12.26
C ASP A 57 -32.28 -19.05 13.07
N ARG A 58 -31.29 -19.46 13.88
CA ARG A 58 -30.44 -18.54 14.65
C ARG A 58 -29.73 -17.49 13.78
N GLU A 59 -29.40 -17.87 12.55
CA GLU A 59 -28.75 -16.98 11.56
C GLU A 59 -29.68 -15.84 11.15
N MET A 60 -30.99 -16.08 11.15
CA MET A 60 -32.00 -15.07 10.87
C MET A 60 -32.17 -14.10 12.05
N ALA A 61 -32.15 -14.61 13.29
CA ALA A 61 -32.17 -13.77 14.48
C ALA A 61 -30.94 -12.84 14.54
N ALA A 62 -29.75 -13.37 14.23
CA ALA A 62 -28.53 -12.59 14.13
C ALA A 62 -28.60 -11.49 13.06
N LEU A 63 -29.21 -11.77 11.90
CA LEU A 63 -29.38 -10.78 10.85
C LEU A 63 -30.28 -9.62 11.30
N ILE A 64 -31.38 -9.91 11.98
CA ILE A 64 -32.31 -8.89 12.48
C ILE A 64 -31.64 -8.05 13.57
N ALA A 65 -30.95 -8.69 14.53
CA ALA A 65 -30.17 -8.00 15.54
C ALA A 65 -29.17 -7.03 14.88
N SER A 66 -28.42 -7.50 13.88
CA SER A 66 -27.47 -6.66 13.13
C SER A 66 -28.12 -5.44 12.48
N LYS A 67 -29.29 -5.60 11.83
CA LYS A 67 -30.03 -4.49 11.21
C LYS A 67 -30.55 -3.48 12.22
N VAL A 68 -30.99 -3.94 13.39
CA VAL A 68 -31.44 -3.05 14.47
C VAL A 68 -30.25 -2.28 15.06
N TYR A 69 -29.12 -2.94 15.35
CA TYR A 69 -27.91 -2.26 15.83
C TYR A 69 -27.34 -1.27 14.83
N TYR A 70 -27.41 -1.57 13.53
CA TYR A 70 -27.05 -0.64 12.47
C TYR A 70 -27.88 0.66 12.55
N ASN A 71 -29.21 0.54 12.73
CA ASN A 71 -30.09 1.71 12.85
C ASN A 71 -29.93 2.45 14.19
N LEU A 72 -29.48 1.79 15.25
CA LEU A 72 -29.13 2.41 16.53
C LEU A 72 -27.78 3.16 16.49
N GLY A 73 -26.95 2.91 15.48
CA GLY A 73 -25.61 3.48 15.34
C GLY A 73 -24.50 2.71 16.08
N GLU A 74 -24.81 1.54 16.63
CA GLU A 74 -23.82 0.66 17.29
C GLU A 74 -23.21 -0.33 16.28
N TYR A 75 -22.27 0.17 15.48
CA TYR A 75 -21.69 -0.61 14.39
C TYR A 75 -20.85 -1.82 14.84
N GLU A 76 -20.20 -1.76 16.00
CA GLU A 76 -19.38 -2.87 16.51
C GLU A 76 -20.25 -4.10 16.84
N SER A 77 -21.36 -3.88 17.54
CA SER A 77 -22.38 -4.90 17.82
C SER A 77 -23.01 -5.40 16.52
N ALA A 78 -23.35 -4.48 15.60
CA ALA A 78 -23.91 -4.84 14.31
C ALA A 78 -23.00 -5.79 13.52
N VAL A 79 -21.68 -5.54 13.50
CA VAL A 79 -20.71 -6.40 12.80
C VAL A 79 -20.64 -7.76 13.46
N LYS A 80 -20.59 -7.84 14.79
CA LYS A 80 -20.59 -9.12 15.52
C LYS A 80 -21.78 -10.00 15.14
N TYR A 81 -22.98 -9.43 15.08
CA TYR A 81 -24.18 -10.15 14.68
C TYR A 81 -24.27 -10.41 13.16
N ALA A 82 -23.68 -9.55 12.33
CA ALA A 82 -23.56 -9.81 10.89
C ALA A 82 -22.66 -11.03 10.61
N LEU A 83 -21.54 -11.14 11.32
CA LEU A 83 -20.64 -12.30 11.25
C LEU A 83 -21.34 -13.58 11.73
N ALA A 84 -22.27 -13.46 12.67
CA ALA A 84 -23.08 -14.56 13.18
C ALA A 84 -24.17 -15.03 12.20
N ALA A 85 -24.67 -14.15 11.32
CA ALA A 85 -25.70 -14.46 10.33
C ALA A 85 -25.19 -15.30 9.13
N LYS A 86 -23.87 -15.46 8.97
CA LYS A 86 -23.19 -16.33 7.99
C LYS A 86 -23.81 -16.29 6.58
N ASP A 87 -24.52 -17.34 6.19
CA ASP A 87 -25.02 -17.60 4.84
C ASP A 87 -26.24 -16.72 4.50
N ARG A 88 -26.95 -16.24 5.52
CA ARG A 88 -28.09 -15.33 5.36
C ARG A 88 -27.65 -13.88 5.14
N PHE A 89 -26.36 -13.57 5.30
CA PHE A 89 -25.80 -12.27 4.96
C PHE A 89 -25.37 -12.24 3.48
N ASP A 90 -26.23 -11.67 2.64
CA ASP A 90 -25.96 -11.50 1.22
C ASP A 90 -25.13 -10.22 0.98
N ILE A 91 -23.87 -10.40 0.57
CA ILE A 91 -22.94 -9.30 0.24
C ILE A 91 -23.25 -8.74 -1.16
N ASP A 92 -24.00 -9.46 -1.99
CA ASP A 92 -24.38 -9.02 -3.33
C ASP A 92 -25.60 -8.10 -3.32
N GLU A 93 -26.35 -8.06 -2.21
CA GLU A 93 -27.44 -7.13 -2.02
C GLU A 93 -26.90 -5.69 -1.97
N LYS A 94 -27.41 -4.84 -2.88
CA LYS A 94 -27.06 -3.42 -2.95
C LYS A 94 -27.93 -2.61 -1.99
N SER A 95 -27.70 -2.78 -0.69
CA SER A 95 -28.34 -1.98 0.36
C SER A 95 -27.32 -1.15 1.12
N GLN A 96 -27.75 0.00 1.64
CA GLN A 96 -26.90 0.86 2.49
C GLN A 96 -26.41 0.13 3.74
N PHE A 97 -27.23 -0.80 4.26
CA PHE A 97 -26.87 -1.69 5.35
C PHE A 97 -25.65 -2.55 5.01
N VAL A 98 -25.69 -3.27 3.87
CA VAL A 98 -24.60 -4.15 3.44
C VAL A 98 -23.32 -3.36 3.16
N GLU A 99 -23.41 -2.21 2.49
CA GLU A 99 -22.23 -1.38 2.22
C GLU A 99 -21.57 -0.88 3.51
N THR A 100 -22.37 -0.43 4.49
CA THR A 100 -21.85 0.09 5.75
C THR A 100 -21.25 -1.02 6.62
N ILE A 101 -21.93 -2.17 6.71
CA ILE A 101 -21.46 -3.27 7.55
C ILE A 101 -20.21 -3.92 6.97
N VAL A 102 -20.11 -4.03 5.64
CA VAL A 102 -18.90 -4.50 4.96
C VAL A 102 -17.75 -3.52 5.18
N SER A 103 -17.99 -2.21 5.02
CA SER A 103 -16.98 -1.18 5.29
C SER A 103 -16.46 -1.27 6.72
N LYS A 104 -17.37 -1.39 7.71
CA LYS A 104 -16.98 -1.54 9.11
C LYS A 104 -16.26 -2.85 9.39
N SER A 105 -16.65 -3.94 8.74
CA SER A 105 -15.99 -5.25 8.85
C SER A 105 -14.55 -5.17 8.34
N ILE A 106 -14.32 -4.49 7.21
CA ILE A 106 -12.98 -4.27 6.66
C ILE A 106 -12.13 -3.43 7.64
N GLU A 107 -12.69 -2.34 8.18
CA GLU A 107 -11.98 -1.52 9.18
C GLU A 107 -11.56 -2.34 10.41
N MET A 108 -12.46 -3.15 10.96
CA MET A 108 -12.17 -4.02 12.11
C MET A 108 -11.11 -5.07 11.75
N TYR A 109 -11.20 -5.65 10.56
CA TYR A 109 -10.22 -6.60 10.06
C TYR A 109 -8.83 -5.96 9.93
N VAL A 110 -8.74 -4.78 9.31
CA VAL A 110 -7.49 -4.03 9.14
C VAL A 110 -6.87 -3.68 10.49
N GLN A 111 -7.67 -3.27 11.46
CA GLN A 111 -7.18 -2.95 12.81
C GLN A 111 -6.61 -4.19 13.51
N GLU A 112 -7.29 -5.33 13.44
CA GLU A 112 -6.80 -6.57 14.03
C GLU A 112 -5.58 -7.11 13.28
N ALA A 113 -5.62 -7.15 11.95
CA ALA A 113 -4.51 -7.57 11.11
C ALA A 113 -3.25 -6.75 11.36
N SER A 114 -3.38 -5.42 11.50
CA SER A 114 -2.25 -4.54 11.84
C SER A 114 -1.58 -4.93 13.15
N LYS A 115 -2.36 -5.26 14.19
CA LYS A 115 -1.83 -5.70 15.48
C LYS A 115 -1.16 -7.07 15.37
N GLN A 116 -1.81 -8.02 14.69
CA GLN A 116 -1.28 -9.38 14.58
C GLN A 116 -0.04 -9.45 13.70
N TYR A 117 0.05 -8.67 12.62
CA TYR A 117 1.19 -8.64 11.72
C TYR A 117 2.50 -8.26 12.43
N THR A 118 2.43 -7.39 13.45
CA THR A 118 3.62 -7.04 14.25
C THR A 118 4.13 -8.20 15.10
N LYS A 119 3.26 -9.15 15.45
CA LYS A 119 3.59 -10.33 16.26
C LYS A 119 4.02 -11.50 15.38
N ASP A 120 3.27 -11.74 14.31
CA ASP A 120 3.48 -12.84 13.39
C ASP A 120 3.09 -12.44 11.96
N GLU A 121 4.01 -12.67 11.03
CA GLU A 121 3.83 -12.38 9.60
C GLU A 121 2.85 -13.35 8.93
N GLN A 122 2.71 -14.55 9.49
CA GLN A 122 1.86 -15.62 8.95
C GLN A 122 0.54 -15.73 9.72
N PHE A 123 0.03 -14.61 10.24
CA PHE A 123 -1.20 -14.58 11.04
C PHE A 123 -2.41 -15.15 10.29
N TYR A 124 -2.45 -15.04 8.96
CA TYR A 124 -3.54 -15.58 8.13
C TYR A 124 -3.54 -17.11 8.01
N THR A 125 -2.45 -17.78 8.42
CA THR A 125 -2.39 -19.26 8.49
C THR A 125 -2.76 -19.81 9.86
N LYS A 126 -2.83 -18.93 10.86
CA LYS A 126 -3.16 -19.29 12.24
C LYS A 126 -4.53 -18.72 12.53
N ASP A 127 -5.35 -19.48 13.24
CA ASP A 127 -6.75 -19.14 13.55
C ASP A 127 -6.85 -18.02 14.62
N ILE A 128 -6.08 -16.93 14.44
CA ILE A 128 -5.91 -15.80 15.36
C ILE A 128 -6.99 -14.75 15.11
N ILE A 129 -7.36 -14.55 13.83
CA ILE A 129 -8.47 -13.69 13.42
C ILE A 129 -9.67 -14.59 13.18
N ASP A 130 -10.86 -14.14 13.61
CA ASP A 130 -12.10 -14.88 13.38
C ASP A 130 -12.21 -15.29 11.89
N PRO A 131 -12.33 -16.61 11.60
CA PRO A 131 -12.52 -17.11 10.24
C PRO A 131 -13.61 -16.39 9.47
N LYS A 132 -14.66 -15.94 10.17
CA LYS A 132 -15.81 -15.27 9.57
C LYS A 132 -15.43 -13.89 9.05
N LEU A 133 -14.66 -13.14 9.84
CA LEU A 133 -14.20 -11.81 9.44
C LEU A 133 -13.25 -11.91 8.24
N THR A 134 -12.38 -12.93 8.25
CA THR A 134 -11.49 -13.25 7.13
C THR A 134 -12.29 -13.61 5.88
N SER A 135 -13.35 -14.41 6.01
CA SER A 135 -14.23 -14.78 4.88
C SER A 135 -14.96 -13.59 4.26
N ILE A 136 -15.49 -12.65 5.07
CA ILE A 136 -16.12 -11.42 4.55
C ILE A 136 -15.09 -10.58 3.78
N PHE A 137 -13.88 -10.45 4.32
CA PHE A 137 -12.79 -9.73 3.65
C PHE A 137 -12.40 -10.38 2.32
N GLU A 138 -12.22 -11.70 2.29
CA GLU A 138 -11.89 -12.44 1.07
C GLU A 138 -13.02 -12.39 0.03
N ARG A 139 -14.29 -12.53 0.45
CA ARG A 139 -15.45 -12.35 -0.44
C ARG A 139 -15.51 -10.95 -1.05
N MET A 140 -15.15 -9.91 -0.28
CA MET A 140 -15.07 -8.55 -0.82
C MET A 140 -13.98 -8.43 -1.89
N ILE A 141 -12.80 -9.01 -1.66
CA ILE A 141 -11.74 -9.06 -2.66
C ILE A 141 -12.21 -9.79 -3.92
N GLU A 142 -12.86 -10.96 -3.78
CA GLU A 142 -13.42 -11.70 -4.91
C GLU A 142 -14.44 -10.88 -5.69
N LYS A 143 -15.29 -10.10 -5.00
CA LYS A 143 -16.24 -9.18 -5.62
C LYS A 143 -15.52 -8.09 -6.42
N CYS A 144 -14.47 -7.48 -5.86
CA CYS A 144 -13.64 -6.50 -6.56
C CYS A 144 -12.92 -7.11 -7.78
N LEU A 145 -12.43 -8.34 -7.66
CA LEU A 145 -11.79 -9.07 -8.76
C LEU A 145 -12.80 -9.40 -9.87
N LYS A 146 -14.02 -9.83 -9.53
CA LYS A 146 -15.12 -10.03 -10.50
C LYS A 146 -15.53 -8.73 -11.20
N ALA A 147 -15.51 -7.61 -10.48
CA ALA A 147 -15.77 -6.27 -11.03
C ALA A 147 -14.61 -5.73 -11.89
N SER A 148 -13.49 -6.46 -12.01
CA SER A 148 -12.27 -6.03 -12.70
C SER A 148 -11.62 -4.76 -12.11
N GLU A 149 -11.92 -4.42 -10.86
CA GLU A 149 -11.37 -3.26 -10.15
C GLU A 149 -10.16 -3.64 -9.29
N LEU A 150 -9.05 -3.97 -9.96
CA LEU A 150 -7.85 -4.48 -9.29
C LEU A 150 -7.20 -3.46 -8.34
N LYS A 151 -7.24 -2.17 -8.67
CA LYS A 151 -6.64 -1.12 -7.81
C LYS A 151 -7.29 -1.09 -6.43
N LEU A 152 -8.61 -1.26 -6.38
CA LEU A 152 -9.35 -1.33 -5.12
C LEU A 152 -9.00 -2.60 -4.35
N ALA A 153 -8.98 -3.75 -5.04
CA ALA A 153 -8.59 -5.03 -4.42
C ALA A 153 -7.18 -4.98 -3.82
N LEU A 154 -6.21 -4.40 -4.54
CA LEU A 154 -4.84 -4.21 -4.05
C LEU A 154 -4.79 -3.24 -2.87
N GLY A 155 -5.57 -2.16 -2.90
CA GLY A 155 -5.66 -1.22 -1.78
C GLY A 155 -6.18 -1.87 -0.52
N ILE A 156 -7.30 -2.61 -0.62
CA ILE A 156 -7.89 -3.32 0.52
C ILE A 156 -6.93 -4.39 1.06
N ALA A 157 -6.30 -5.18 0.18
CA ALA A 157 -5.32 -6.19 0.58
C ALA A 157 -4.08 -5.57 1.27
N LEU A 158 -3.67 -4.39 0.82
CA LEU A 158 -2.55 -3.64 1.39
C LEU A 158 -2.87 -3.11 2.78
N GLU A 159 -4.07 -2.56 2.98
CA GLU A 159 -4.54 -2.14 4.31
C GLU A 159 -4.63 -3.33 5.27
N GLY A 160 -5.08 -4.49 4.77
CA GLY A 160 -5.21 -5.73 5.54
C GLY A 160 -3.90 -6.47 5.83
N TYR A 161 -2.73 -5.94 5.46
CA TYR A 161 -1.43 -6.61 5.60
C TYR A 161 -1.36 -8.02 4.96
N ARG A 162 -2.16 -8.27 3.90
CA ARG A 162 -2.26 -9.57 3.22
C ARG A 162 -1.41 -9.63 1.96
N LEU A 163 -0.19 -10.15 2.09
CA LEU A 163 0.76 -10.30 0.98
C LEU A 163 0.35 -11.42 0.00
N ASP A 164 -0.28 -12.47 0.51
CA ASP A 164 -0.79 -13.63 -0.22
C ASP A 164 -1.88 -13.26 -1.24
N ILE A 165 -2.79 -12.36 -0.85
CA ILE A 165 -3.84 -11.85 -1.73
C ILE A 165 -3.23 -10.99 -2.84
N ILE A 166 -2.26 -10.15 -2.50
CA ILE A 166 -1.52 -9.35 -3.51
C ILE A 166 -0.82 -10.29 -4.50
N GLU A 167 -0.17 -11.35 -4.02
CA GLU A 167 0.54 -12.30 -4.87
C GLU A 167 -0.40 -13.06 -5.82
N SER A 168 -1.52 -13.57 -5.30
CA SER A 168 -2.51 -14.28 -6.11
C SER A 168 -3.23 -13.35 -7.09
N ALA A 169 -3.56 -12.12 -6.68
CA ALA A 169 -4.16 -11.11 -7.55
C ALA A 169 -3.23 -10.71 -8.70
N LEU A 170 -1.93 -10.54 -8.42
CA LEU A 170 -0.93 -10.24 -9.46
C LEU A 170 -0.72 -11.43 -10.40
N LYS A 171 -0.64 -12.67 -9.89
CA LYS A 171 -0.50 -13.89 -10.71
C LYS A 171 -1.68 -14.07 -11.64
N SER A 172 -2.90 -13.97 -11.12
CA SER A 172 -4.13 -14.14 -11.91
C SER A 172 -4.23 -13.15 -13.07
N LYS A 173 -3.58 -11.98 -12.95
CA LYS A 173 -3.61 -10.94 -13.96
C LYS A 173 -2.47 -11.03 -14.98
N LEU A 174 -1.32 -11.57 -14.56
CA LEU A 174 -0.15 -11.76 -15.42
C LEU A 174 -0.48 -12.58 -16.68
N ASP A 175 -1.49 -13.44 -16.58
CA ASP A 175 -1.92 -14.36 -17.63
C ASP A 175 -2.86 -13.71 -18.67
N GLN A 176 -3.47 -12.56 -18.39
CA GLN A 176 -4.62 -12.04 -19.14
C GLN A 176 -4.35 -10.74 -19.93
N ASP A 177 -3.39 -9.90 -19.52
CA ASP A 177 -3.26 -8.53 -20.03
C ASP A 177 -1.91 -8.19 -20.67
N SER A 178 -1.96 -7.20 -21.57
CA SER A 178 -0.80 -6.55 -22.19
C SER A 178 0.24 -6.11 -21.14
N THR A 179 1.52 -6.39 -21.41
CA THR A 179 2.65 -6.13 -20.50
C THR A 179 2.70 -4.70 -19.95
N SER A 180 2.20 -3.72 -20.70
CA SER A 180 2.16 -2.31 -20.29
C SER A 180 1.17 -2.03 -19.15
N GLU A 181 0.03 -2.71 -19.10
CA GLU A 181 -0.94 -2.55 -18.01
C GLU A 181 -0.43 -3.20 -16.72
N ASN A 182 0.27 -4.33 -16.84
CA ASN A 182 0.93 -5.00 -15.70
C ASN A 182 1.97 -4.08 -15.05
N VAL A 183 2.79 -3.39 -15.85
CA VAL A 183 3.76 -2.40 -15.34
C VAL A 183 3.07 -1.21 -14.67
N LYS A 184 1.93 -0.72 -15.21
CA LYS A 184 1.17 0.37 -14.57
C LYS A 184 0.58 -0.05 -13.23
N ILE A 185 0.04 -1.26 -13.13
CA ILE A 185 -0.51 -1.81 -11.89
C ILE A 185 0.59 -1.95 -10.84
N ILE A 186 1.77 -2.46 -11.22
CA ILE A 186 2.91 -2.57 -10.30
C ILE A 186 3.38 -1.18 -9.87
N ASN A 187 3.49 -0.20 -10.78
CA ASN A 187 3.83 1.17 -10.41
C ASN A 187 2.83 1.81 -9.44
N TYR A 188 1.54 1.53 -9.62
CA TYR A 188 0.50 1.93 -8.69
C TYR A 188 0.71 1.26 -7.32
N LEU A 189 0.92 -0.06 -7.28
CA LEU A 189 1.20 -0.79 -6.05
C LEU A 189 2.46 -0.29 -5.34
N LEU A 190 3.53 0.02 -6.09
CA LEU A 190 4.77 0.56 -5.55
C LEU A 190 4.55 1.93 -4.91
N THR A 191 3.84 2.82 -5.62
CA THR A 191 3.54 4.16 -5.11
C THR A 191 2.68 4.06 -3.86
N LEU A 192 1.67 3.19 -3.88
CA LEU A 192 0.79 2.95 -2.73
C LEU A 192 1.59 2.39 -1.54
N ALA A 193 2.42 1.38 -1.75
CA ALA A 193 3.26 0.79 -0.71
C ALA A 193 4.26 1.80 -0.11
N ILE A 194 4.76 2.74 -0.89
CA ILE A 194 5.69 3.78 -0.40
C ILE A 194 4.95 4.84 0.41
N THR A 195 3.75 5.26 -0.01
CA THR A 195 3.03 6.39 0.60
C THR A 195 2.13 6.00 1.76
N THR A 196 1.51 4.82 1.74
CA THR A 196 0.50 4.43 2.75
C THR A 196 1.06 3.48 3.81
N VAL A 197 1.98 2.58 3.44
CA VAL A 197 2.47 1.56 4.38
C VAL A 197 3.50 2.15 5.35
N THR A 198 3.10 2.24 6.60
CA THR A 198 3.93 2.72 7.71
C THR A 198 4.88 1.64 8.23
N ASN A 199 4.49 0.36 8.15
CA ASN A 199 5.32 -0.75 8.61
C ASN A 199 6.47 -1.02 7.63
N SER A 200 7.70 -0.76 8.08
CA SER A 200 8.91 -0.92 7.25
C SER A 200 9.10 -2.36 6.72
N LYS A 201 8.77 -3.37 7.54
CA LYS A 201 8.92 -4.78 7.16
C LYS A 201 7.93 -5.18 6.07
N PHE A 202 6.65 -4.83 6.24
CA PHE A 202 5.63 -5.09 5.23
C PHE A 202 5.93 -4.38 3.91
N ARG A 203 6.29 -3.08 3.98
CA ARG A 203 6.71 -2.31 2.81
C ARG A 203 7.86 -3.00 2.08
N SER A 204 8.87 -3.48 2.81
CA SER A 204 10.00 -4.19 2.23
C SER A 204 9.58 -5.49 1.54
N SER A 205 8.68 -6.27 2.14
CA SER A 205 8.16 -7.52 1.55
C SER A 205 7.41 -7.27 0.24
N ILE A 206 6.58 -6.21 0.19
CA ILE A 206 5.85 -5.84 -1.03
C ILE A 206 6.81 -5.39 -2.13
N LEU A 207 7.78 -4.53 -1.81
CA LEU A 207 8.76 -4.06 -2.76
C LEU A 207 9.58 -5.24 -3.34
N ARG A 208 10.00 -6.19 -2.50
CA ARG A 208 10.71 -7.40 -2.93
C ARG A 208 9.85 -8.27 -3.87
N LYS A 209 8.58 -8.50 -3.50
CA LYS A 209 7.67 -9.26 -4.36
C LYS A 209 7.40 -8.56 -5.69
N SER A 210 7.21 -7.24 -5.68
CA SER A 210 7.09 -6.45 -6.91
C SER A 210 8.34 -6.55 -7.78
N PHE A 211 9.54 -6.62 -7.19
CA PHE A 211 10.77 -6.87 -7.94
C PHE A 211 10.74 -8.24 -8.64
N ASP A 212 10.39 -9.31 -7.91
CA ASP A 212 10.30 -10.66 -8.46
C ASP A 212 9.28 -10.73 -9.63
N PHE A 213 8.13 -10.07 -9.48
CA PHE A 213 7.12 -10.00 -10.54
C PHE A 213 7.60 -9.24 -11.78
N LEU A 214 8.25 -8.08 -11.58
CA LEU A 214 8.84 -7.32 -12.67
C LEU A 214 9.94 -8.12 -13.38
N MET A 215 10.74 -8.87 -12.63
CA MET A 215 11.86 -9.67 -13.15
C MET A 215 11.39 -10.86 -14.00
N ASN A 216 10.26 -11.46 -13.66
CA ASN A 216 9.68 -12.59 -14.40
C ASN A 216 9.02 -12.18 -15.74
N MET A 217 8.79 -10.89 -15.97
CA MET A 217 8.22 -10.42 -17.23
C MET A 217 9.25 -10.41 -18.38
N PRO A 218 8.82 -10.66 -19.63
CA PRO A 218 9.70 -10.66 -20.80
C PRO A 218 10.13 -9.24 -21.22
N ASN A 219 9.26 -8.23 -21.05
CA ASN A 219 9.63 -6.81 -21.24
C ASN A 219 9.74 -6.16 -19.86
N CYS A 220 10.96 -6.10 -19.31
CA CYS A 220 11.21 -5.46 -18.02
C CYS A 220 11.31 -3.95 -18.17
N ASP A 221 10.52 -3.22 -17.38
CA ASP A 221 10.76 -1.81 -17.17
C ASP A 221 11.86 -1.64 -16.11
N TYR A 222 13.11 -1.60 -16.58
CA TYR A 222 14.30 -1.46 -15.75
C TYR A 222 14.30 -0.19 -14.89
N LEU A 223 13.59 0.86 -15.30
CA LEU A 223 13.49 2.10 -14.53
C LEU A 223 12.65 1.87 -13.26
N THR A 224 11.57 1.09 -13.37
CA THR A 224 10.76 0.70 -12.21
C THR A 224 11.49 -0.25 -11.28
N LEU A 225 12.23 -1.20 -11.82
CA LEU A 225 13.12 -2.07 -11.05
C LEU A 225 14.19 -1.26 -10.30
N ASN A 226 14.76 -0.25 -10.96
CA ASN A 226 15.75 0.63 -10.34
C ASN A 226 15.15 1.40 -9.15
N LYS A 227 13.94 1.94 -9.29
CA LYS A 227 13.21 2.56 -8.17
C LYS A 227 13.03 1.58 -7.00
N VAL A 228 12.73 0.31 -7.27
CA VAL A 228 12.58 -0.70 -6.21
C VAL A 228 13.90 -0.98 -5.50
N VAL A 229 14.99 -1.13 -6.26
CA VAL A 229 16.34 -1.34 -5.74
C VAL A 229 16.77 -0.19 -4.82
N VAL A 230 16.56 1.05 -5.26
CA VAL A 230 16.91 2.26 -4.50
C VAL A 230 16.09 2.35 -3.20
N ASN A 231 14.79 2.07 -3.27
CA ASN A 231 13.92 2.13 -2.09
C ASN A 231 14.24 1.05 -1.05
N LEU A 232 14.64 -0.16 -1.49
CA LEU A 232 15.06 -1.23 -0.60
C LEU A 232 16.50 -1.11 -0.13
N ASN A 233 17.32 -0.31 -0.83
CA ASN A 233 18.75 -0.14 -0.61
C ASN A 233 19.48 -1.49 -0.48
N ASP A 234 19.15 -2.45 -1.36
CA ASP A 234 19.69 -3.81 -1.34
C ASP A 234 20.59 -4.05 -2.56
N ALA A 235 21.89 -4.24 -2.32
CA ALA A 235 22.88 -4.49 -3.36
C ALA A 235 22.63 -5.83 -4.09
N GLY A 236 22.05 -6.83 -3.42
CA GLY A 236 21.76 -8.12 -4.05
C GLY A 236 20.71 -8.03 -5.16
N LEU A 237 19.71 -7.16 -4.99
CA LEU A 237 18.70 -6.90 -6.03
C LEU A 237 19.29 -6.12 -7.20
N ALA A 238 20.17 -5.15 -6.92
CA ALA A 238 20.92 -4.44 -7.95
C ALA A 238 21.77 -5.42 -8.77
N LEU A 239 22.46 -6.35 -8.12
CA LEU A 239 23.27 -7.36 -8.80
C LEU A 239 22.42 -8.26 -9.70
N GLN A 240 21.24 -8.69 -9.25
CA GLN A 240 20.31 -9.47 -10.08
C GLN A 240 19.84 -8.67 -11.30
N LEU A 241 19.55 -7.39 -11.13
CA LEU A 241 19.16 -6.48 -12.22
C LEU A 241 20.25 -6.41 -13.29
N PHE A 242 21.49 -6.14 -12.89
CA PHE A 242 22.61 -6.10 -13.84
C PHE A 242 22.86 -7.48 -14.46
N LYS A 243 22.81 -8.58 -13.72
CA LYS A 243 22.95 -9.93 -14.31
C LYS A 243 21.98 -10.18 -15.47
N LYS A 244 20.71 -9.77 -15.33
CA LYS A 244 19.73 -9.87 -16.43
C LYS A 244 20.05 -8.92 -17.59
N LEU A 245 20.46 -7.69 -17.31
CA LEU A 245 20.94 -6.75 -18.34
C LEU A 245 22.15 -7.31 -19.10
N LYS A 246 23.02 -8.10 -18.45
CA LYS A 246 24.13 -8.81 -19.11
C LYS A 246 23.65 -9.78 -20.17
N GLU A 247 22.57 -10.50 -19.89
CA GLU A 247 22.02 -11.51 -20.80
C GLU A 247 21.46 -10.84 -22.08
N GLU A 248 20.87 -9.65 -21.93
CA GLU A 248 20.35 -8.86 -23.06
C GLU A 248 21.46 -8.22 -23.91
N ASN A 249 22.66 -8.05 -23.37
CA ASN A 249 23.84 -7.45 -24.04
C ASN A 249 23.57 -6.04 -24.65
N ASP A 250 22.65 -5.26 -24.06
CA ASP A 250 22.44 -3.86 -24.42
C ASP A 250 23.25 -2.94 -23.48
N GLU A 251 24.39 -2.46 -23.99
CA GLU A 251 25.29 -1.55 -23.27
C GLU A 251 24.65 -0.18 -23.03
N GLY A 252 23.80 0.30 -23.95
CA GLY A 252 23.14 1.60 -23.86
C GLY A 252 22.10 1.62 -22.74
N LEU A 253 21.28 0.58 -22.66
CA LEU A 253 20.30 0.41 -21.60
C LEU A 253 20.98 0.24 -20.23
N SER A 254 22.06 -0.56 -20.18
CA SER A 254 22.85 -0.75 -18.96
C SER A 254 23.44 0.56 -18.45
N ALA A 255 23.99 1.38 -19.35
CA ALA A 255 24.54 2.69 -19.01
C ALA A 255 23.45 3.64 -18.47
N GLN A 256 22.27 3.68 -19.10
CA GLN A 256 21.15 4.50 -18.64
C GLN A 256 20.74 4.13 -17.21
N ILE A 257 20.57 2.85 -16.92
CA ILE A 257 20.20 2.38 -15.58
C ILE A 257 21.31 2.64 -14.57
N ALA A 258 22.57 2.54 -14.96
CA ALA A 258 23.69 2.92 -14.09
C ALA A 258 23.72 4.42 -13.78
N PHE A 259 23.42 5.30 -14.74
CA PHE A 259 23.29 6.75 -14.49
C PHE A 259 22.12 7.09 -13.57
N ASP A 260 20.99 6.41 -13.74
CA ASP A 260 19.85 6.59 -12.84
C ASP A 260 20.16 6.08 -11.43
N LEU A 261 20.83 4.92 -11.31
CA LEU A 261 21.19 4.32 -10.03
C LEU A 261 22.24 5.15 -9.30
N VAL A 262 23.28 5.65 -9.97
CA VAL A 262 24.31 6.49 -9.32
C VAL A 262 23.75 7.82 -8.83
N SER A 263 22.72 8.34 -9.48
CA SER A 263 22.06 9.59 -9.09
C SER A 263 21.09 9.43 -7.92
N SER A 264 20.54 8.23 -7.72
CA SER A 264 19.44 7.99 -6.77
C SER A 264 19.78 7.08 -5.59
N ALA A 265 20.73 6.15 -5.75
CA ALA A 265 21.11 5.19 -4.73
C ALA A 265 22.07 5.77 -3.67
N SER A 266 22.21 5.06 -2.55
CA SER A 266 23.20 5.40 -1.53
C SER A 266 24.62 5.05 -1.98
N GLN A 267 25.61 5.83 -1.55
CA GLN A 267 27.02 5.58 -1.87
C GLN A 267 27.49 4.20 -1.38
N GLN A 268 27.05 3.79 -0.19
CA GLN A 268 27.39 2.47 0.36
C GLN A 268 26.89 1.32 -0.53
N LEU A 269 25.68 1.43 -1.09
CA LEU A 269 25.16 0.44 -2.01
C LEU A 269 26.01 0.35 -3.27
N LEU A 270 26.39 1.50 -3.84
CA LEU A 270 27.21 1.57 -5.05
C LEU A 270 28.59 0.95 -4.84
N GLU A 271 29.25 1.20 -3.70
CA GLU A 271 30.56 0.63 -3.39
C GLU A 271 30.53 -0.90 -3.28
N ILE A 272 29.50 -1.44 -2.62
CA ILE A 272 29.28 -2.90 -2.52
C ILE A 272 29.02 -3.47 -3.92
N LEU A 273 28.13 -2.83 -4.68
CA LEU A 273 27.75 -3.26 -6.03
C LEU A 273 28.94 -3.27 -6.99
N VAL A 274 29.78 -2.22 -6.99
CA VAL A 274 30.98 -2.15 -7.82
C VAL A 274 31.95 -3.26 -7.46
N THR A 275 32.13 -3.55 -6.17
CA THR A 275 33.01 -4.63 -5.69
C THR A 275 32.52 -6.00 -6.20
N GLU A 276 31.23 -6.27 -6.08
CA GLU A 276 30.63 -7.53 -6.52
C GLU A 276 30.63 -7.68 -8.05
N LEU A 277 30.30 -6.63 -8.80
CA LEU A 277 30.34 -6.64 -10.26
C LEU A 277 31.77 -6.79 -10.79
N THR A 278 32.76 -6.19 -10.13
CA THR A 278 34.18 -6.35 -10.48
C THR A 278 34.62 -7.80 -10.31
N ALA A 279 34.22 -8.45 -9.21
CA ALA A 279 34.50 -9.87 -8.99
C ALA A 279 33.86 -10.77 -10.05
N GLN A 280 32.74 -10.36 -10.63
CA GLN A 280 32.02 -11.10 -11.67
C GLN A 280 32.52 -10.83 -13.10
N GLY A 281 33.57 -10.01 -13.28
CA GLY A 281 34.12 -9.68 -14.59
C GLY A 281 33.12 -8.94 -15.48
N TYR A 282 32.55 -7.86 -14.96
CA TYR A 282 31.65 -6.97 -15.71
C TYR A 282 32.41 -5.93 -16.54
N ASP A 283 31.73 -5.36 -17.53
CA ASP A 283 32.35 -4.39 -18.45
C ASP A 283 32.89 -3.15 -17.70
N PRO A 284 34.14 -2.75 -17.98
CA PRO A 284 34.80 -1.67 -17.27
C PRO A 284 34.15 -0.30 -17.51
N ALA A 285 33.46 -0.12 -18.64
CA ALA A 285 32.70 1.09 -18.93
C ALA A 285 31.57 1.32 -17.92
N LEU A 286 30.82 0.27 -17.59
CA LEU A 286 29.72 0.32 -16.63
C LEU A 286 30.23 0.55 -15.20
N LEU A 287 31.31 -0.13 -14.82
CA LEU A 287 31.96 0.05 -13.52
C LEU A 287 32.43 1.51 -13.34
N ASN A 288 32.93 2.13 -14.41
CA ASN A 288 33.31 3.54 -14.37
C ASN A 288 32.08 4.45 -14.18
N ILE A 289 30.94 4.18 -14.82
CA ILE A 289 29.70 4.95 -14.60
C ILE A 289 29.23 4.82 -13.15
N LEU A 290 29.22 3.60 -12.60
CA LEU A 290 28.80 3.32 -11.22
C LEU A 290 29.71 3.96 -10.16
N SER A 291 30.97 4.29 -10.50
CA SER A 291 31.86 5.06 -9.63
C SER A 291 31.41 6.51 -9.41
N GLY A 292 30.55 7.04 -10.29
CA GLY A 292 30.07 8.41 -10.25
C GLY A 292 31.03 9.45 -10.84
N LEU A 293 32.25 9.08 -11.24
CA LEU A 293 33.20 10.01 -11.86
C LEU A 293 32.66 10.60 -13.17
N PRO A 294 32.15 9.81 -14.14
CA PRO A 294 31.64 10.36 -15.39
C PRO A 294 30.44 11.28 -15.16
N THR A 295 29.53 10.90 -14.25
CA THR A 295 28.36 11.70 -13.88
C THR A 295 28.77 13.06 -13.31
N CYS A 296 29.78 13.09 -12.43
CA CYS A 296 30.33 14.33 -11.88
C CYS A 296 30.96 15.20 -12.98
N ASP A 297 31.73 14.61 -13.89
CA ASP A 297 32.37 15.33 -14.98
C ASP A 297 31.38 15.95 -15.97
N TYR A 298 30.27 15.26 -16.26
CA TYR A 298 29.19 15.83 -17.08
C TYR A 298 28.54 17.03 -16.41
N TYR A 299 28.23 16.94 -15.11
CA TYR A 299 27.70 18.09 -14.37
C TYR A 299 28.70 19.25 -14.28
N ASN A 300 29.99 18.96 -14.06
CA ASN A 300 31.03 19.99 -14.04
C ASN A 300 31.14 20.71 -15.39
N THR A 301 31.12 19.94 -16.49
CA THR A 301 31.15 20.50 -17.85
C THR A 301 29.92 21.35 -18.13
N PHE A 302 28.73 20.89 -17.72
CA PHE A 302 27.48 21.65 -17.85
C PHE A 302 27.54 22.99 -17.12
N LEU A 303 27.98 22.97 -15.86
CA LEU A 303 28.06 24.16 -15.02
C LEU A 303 29.13 25.15 -15.49
N LEU A 304 30.27 24.66 -16.00
CA LEU A 304 31.32 25.52 -16.56
C LEU A 304 30.87 26.24 -17.83
N ASN A 305 30.19 25.53 -18.72
CA ASN A 305 29.78 26.05 -20.02
C ASN A 305 28.54 26.95 -19.93
N ASN A 306 27.61 26.66 -19.00
CA ASN A 306 26.33 27.38 -18.86
C ASN A 306 26.29 28.31 -17.63
N LYS A 307 27.45 28.74 -17.11
CA LYS A 307 27.47 29.71 -16.00
C LYS A 307 26.89 31.05 -16.45
N ASN A 308 25.83 31.49 -15.80
CA ASN A 308 25.27 32.82 -15.98
C ASN A 308 25.30 33.56 -14.64
N ILE A 309 26.43 34.20 -14.36
CA ILE A 309 26.68 34.88 -13.07
C ILE A 309 26.61 36.39 -13.30
N ASP A 310 25.66 37.05 -12.64
CA ASP A 310 25.59 38.51 -12.59
C ASP A 310 26.52 39.05 -11.51
N ILE A 311 27.69 39.51 -11.96
CA ILE A 311 28.72 40.11 -11.11
C ILE A 311 28.24 41.45 -10.51
N GLY A 312 27.26 42.12 -11.15
CA GLY A 312 26.67 43.36 -10.67
C GLY A 312 25.94 43.19 -9.32
N LEU A 313 25.25 42.07 -9.13
CA LEU A 313 24.60 41.73 -7.85
C LEU A 313 25.63 41.54 -6.74
N LEU A 314 26.71 40.81 -7.00
CA LEU A 314 27.79 40.58 -6.03
C LEU A 314 28.50 41.88 -5.64
N ASN A 315 28.78 42.74 -6.62
CA ASN A 315 29.39 44.04 -6.39
C ASN A 315 28.47 44.97 -5.57
N LYS A 316 27.17 44.96 -5.87
CA LYS A 316 26.18 45.74 -5.12
C LYS A 316 26.09 45.25 -3.67
N SER A 317 25.95 43.95 -3.44
CA SER A 317 25.96 43.35 -2.10
C SER A 317 27.23 43.68 -1.32
N LYS A 318 28.41 43.64 -1.96
CA LYS A 318 29.69 44.02 -1.34
C LYS A 318 29.76 45.51 -0.98
N SER A 319 29.16 46.38 -1.79
CA SER A 319 29.13 47.83 -1.53
C SER A 319 28.12 48.23 -0.45
N SER A 320 27.00 47.52 -0.33
CA SER A 320 25.94 47.81 0.63
C SER A 320 26.17 47.19 2.01
N LEU A 321 26.95 46.11 2.09
CA LEU A 321 27.20 45.36 3.33
C LEU A 321 28.68 45.50 3.70
N ASP A 322 28.97 46.32 4.72
CA ASP A 322 30.36 46.58 5.15
C ASP A 322 30.98 45.32 5.79
N GLY A 323 32.10 44.88 5.21
CA GLY A 323 32.85 43.70 5.65
C GLY A 323 33.51 43.84 7.02
N LYS A 324 33.49 45.02 7.64
CA LYS A 324 33.92 45.21 9.04
C LYS A 324 32.96 44.55 10.04
N PHE A 325 31.69 44.38 9.67
CA PHE A 325 30.74 43.63 10.49
C PHE A 325 30.85 42.15 10.14
N SER A 326 31.21 41.32 11.13
CA SER A 326 31.37 39.87 10.96
C SER A 326 30.14 39.20 10.32
N LEU A 327 28.94 39.68 10.64
CA LEU A 327 27.69 39.17 10.08
C LEU A 327 27.57 39.45 8.58
N PHE A 328 27.89 40.68 8.16
CA PHE A 328 27.81 41.12 6.77
C PHE A 328 28.90 40.49 5.91
N HIS A 329 30.12 40.35 6.45
CA HIS A 329 31.17 39.60 5.80
C HIS A 329 30.77 38.13 5.57
N THR A 330 30.18 37.48 6.56
CA THR A 330 29.69 36.09 6.44
C THR A 330 28.57 35.99 5.41
N ALA A 331 27.60 36.91 5.42
CA ALA A 331 26.50 36.93 4.46
C ALA A 331 26.98 37.09 3.01
N VAL A 332 27.88 38.04 2.73
CA VAL A 332 28.44 38.25 1.38
C VAL A 332 29.32 37.07 0.97
N SER A 333 30.08 36.48 1.88
CA SER A 333 30.92 35.32 1.60
C SER A 333 30.09 34.09 1.24
N VAL A 334 29.04 33.78 2.02
CA VAL A 334 28.11 32.69 1.74
C VAL A 334 27.37 32.92 0.42
N ALA A 335 26.87 34.14 0.18
CA ALA A 335 26.21 34.48 -1.07
C ALA A 335 27.15 34.33 -2.28
N THR A 336 28.41 34.74 -2.15
CA THR A 336 29.41 34.58 -3.20
C THR A 336 29.69 33.10 -3.47
N VAL A 337 29.88 32.29 -2.42
CA VAL A 337 30.09 30.84 -2.55
C VAL A 337 28.88 30.17 -3.20
N LEU A 338 27.65 30.50 -2.80
CA LEU A 338 26.44 29.92 -3.40
C LEU A 338 26.28 30.30 -4.88
N CYS A 339 26.56 31.56 -5.24
CA CYS A 339 26.51 32.01 -6.63
C CYS A 339 27.65 31.45 -7.50
N THR A 340 28.76 31.02 -6.88
CA THR A 340 29.96 30.55 -7.58
C THR A 340 30.30 29.09 -7.26
N LEU A 341 29.35 28.31 -6.72
CA LEU A 341 29.47 26.98 -6.09
C LEU A 341 30.23 25.91 -6.91
N VAL A 342 30.59 26.23 -8.14
CA VAL A 342 31.25 25.39 -9.15
C VAL A 342 32.75 25.68 -9.26
N LEU A 343 33.22 26.86 -8.85
CA LEU A 343 34.61 27.28 -9.06
C LEU A 343 35.65 26.69 -8.08
N PRO A 344 35.37 26.52 -6.77
CA PRO A 344 36.41 26.08 -5.84
C PRO A 344 36.53 24.55 -5.66
N THR A 345 35.49 23.76 -5.95
CA THR A 345 35.49 22.29 -5.80
C THR A 345 36.38 21.58 -6.84
N ILE A 346 36.55 22.16 -8.02
CA ILE A 346 37.39 21.61 -9.10
C ILE A 346 38.89 21.66 -8.74
N HIS A 347 39.33 22.66 -7.96
CA HIS A 347 40.73 22.77 -7.55
C HIS A 347 41.16 21.78 -6.46
N LEU A 348 40.21 21.26 -5.67
CA LEU A 348 40.48 20.22 -4.67
C LEU A 348 40.46 18.81 -5.28
N SER A 349 39.52 18.50 -6.18
CA SER A 349 39.44 17.18 -6.83
C SER A 349 40.66 16.89 -7.74
N ARG A 350 41.20 17.91 -8.42
CA ARG A 350 42.45 17.74 -9.21
C ARG A 350 43.71 17.54 -8.37
N ARG A 351 43.72 17.89 -7.07
CA ARG A 351 44.89 17.70 -6.21
C ARG A 351 44.93 16.31 -5.55
N THR A 352 43.82 15.60 -5.45
CA THR A 352 43.79 14.24 -4.87
C THR A 352 44.02 13.13 -5.90
N CYS A 353 43.98 13.43 -7.20
CA CYS A 353 44.26 12.46 -8.27
C CYS A 353 45.72 12.47 -8.78
N HIS A 354 46.62 13.23 -8.15
CA HIS A 354 48.07 13.14 -8.35
C HIS A 354 48.72 12.91 -6.98
N GLY A 355 48.64 11.66 -6.53
CA GLY A 355 49.31 11.13 -5.35
C GLY A 355 49.54 9.64 -5.54
#